data_AF-A0A839F4I5-F1
#
_entry.id   AF-A0A839F4I5-F1
#
_cell.length_a   1.000
_cell.length_b   1.000
_cell.length_c   1.000
_cell.angle_alpha   90.00
_cell.angle_beta   90.00
_cell.angle_gamma   90.00
#
_symmetry.space_group_name_H-M   'P 1'
#
loop_
_entity.id
_entity.type
_entity.pdbx_description
1 polymer ?
#
loop_
_entity_poly.entity_id
_entity_poly.type
_entity_poly.pdbx_seq_one_letter_code
_entity_poly.pdbx_strand_id
1 'polypeptide(L)'
;MSEFNYQISYGAQPAKVPAQPRIDPAAPLYASEDGVVASLSNSECIFQVKRSGETHVMTFHVLQALDQAREFRTLDEHVARILTTIPGLTAQRDDVMRVLDSLVKRCLLVADRDFLERTTTAPEREPAPLRAVFIRACDRPEQVAHLLASLADYERRYRGNRHYVLVDDSSSRDAANRHRDLLREFARATGCKLTYIGSAERERLVEKFARAVPHAAAILPGLLVGNGERSRFGGGRGWNLALLLSAGARAVLLDDDHRLPLRRLEDAREGLDPNPAAAATTRFFRNIENALGAGEEVDEDPFELHLAAVGRPLAAVARQSRYAIEAAALRGLTLSRLDHLRGDAPVLATHHGAYGSSRSEAGQWLYQLSAEDRAEFTRDRDSYLRNVEMGSIWYGFRQARASGVANFTPFALDNSALLPCTNPHGRGEDALFSRVTELCHGGALMLELPVAVGHVQEAQRKRSPTTLAAHTPRFNYFVADFIRTRLPEFSADDPAQRLGLLAAHLRDVAGASEQGRARQLQEYLAYSRADLIERLQGQYDGAPDAPIYWQADVRSIIEANGRALIAPSAPRLGDWPDGIDAAGCAQRLRADMDELAGFYEAWPALWNCARDQGERLLGAV
;
A
#
# COMPACT_ATOMS: atom_id res chain seq x y z
N MET A 1 -67.10 -1.02 -31.49
CA MET A 1 -67.16 -0.34 -30.18
C MET A 1 -65.88 0.46 -30.05
N SER A 2 -65.96 1.78 -30.22
CA SER A 2 -64.81 2.68 -30.15
C SER A 2 -64.62 3.17 -28.73
N GLU A 3 -63.50 2.84 -28.10
CA GLU A 3 -63.05 3.50 -26.88
C GLU A 3 -62.36 4.83 -27.24
N PHE A 4 -62.92 5.92 -26.73
CA PHE A 4 -62.31 7.24 -26.78
C PHE A 4 -61.22 7.31 -25.71
N ASN A 5 -59.96 7.41 -26.16
CA ASN A 5 -58.81 7.63 -25.29
C ASN A 5 -58.54 9.14 -25.24
N TYR A 6 -58.90 9.80 -24.12
CA TYR A 6 -58.58 11.22 -23.91
C TYR A 6 -57.14 11.34 -23.40
N GLN A 7 -56.21 11.62 -24.32
CA GLN A 7 -54.86 12.03 -23.97
C GLN A 7 -54.86 13.54 -23.68
N ILE A 8 -54.86 13.92 -22.40
CA ILE A 8 -54.62 15.31 -21.99
C ILE A 8 -53.10 15.53 -22.02
N SER A 9 -52.62 16.09 -23.13
CA SER A 9 -51.25 16.57 -23.23
C SER A 9 -51.15 17.91 -22.49
N TYR A 10 -50.70 17.87 -21.23
CA TYR A 10 -50.16 19.08 -20.61
C TYR A 10 -48.82 19.34 -21.28
N GLY A 11 -48.74 20.42 -22.05
CA GLY A 11 -47.49 20.91 -22.61
C GLY A 11 -46.52 21.27 -21.50
N ALA A 12 -45.76 20.29 -21.02
CA ALA A 12 -44.51 20.54 -20.34
C ALA A 12 -43.53 21.01 -21.41
N GLN A 13 -43.23 22.31 -21.43
CA GLN A 13 -41.99 22.77 -22.05
C GLN A 13 -40.87 21.89 -21.50
N PRO A 14 -39.98 21.33 -22.34
CA PRO A 14 -38.78 20.70 -21.81
C PRO A 14 -38.10 21.75 -20.94
N ALA A 15 -37.97 21.45 -19.64
CA ALA A 15 -37.21 22.31 -18.74
C ALA A 15 -35.86 22.54 -19.44
N LYS A 16 -35.54 23.80 -19.72
CA LYS A 16 -34.23 24.16 -20.27
C LYS A 16 -33.22 23.62 -19.29
N VAL A 17 -32.57 22.51 -19.65
CA VAL A 17 -31.39 22.02 -18.94
C VAL A 17 -30.44 23.21 -18.91
N PRO A 18 -30.04 23.70 -17.72
CA PRO A 18 -29.08 24.79 -17.64
C PRO A 18 -27.88 24.44 -18.52
N ALA A 19 -27.44 25.37 -19.37
CA ALA A 19 -26.25 25.14 -20.17
C ALA A 19 -25.11 24.68 -19.24
N GLN A 20 -24.41 23.61 -19.61
CA GLN A 20 -23.25 23.18 -18.82
C GLN A 20 -22.31 24.37 -18.67
N PRO A 21 -21.92 24.74 -17.43
CA PRO A 21 -21.03 25.87 -17.23
C PRO A 21 -19.74 25.63 -17.98
N ARG A 22 -19.22 26.68 -18.62
CA ARG A 22 -17.93 26.62 -19.31
C ARG A 22 -16.86 26.30 -18.28
N ILE A 23 -16.12 25.22 -18.50
CA ILE A 23 -15.02 24.82 -17.63
C ILE A 23 -13.90 25.85 -17.79
N ASP A 24 -13.73 26.70 -16.79
CA ASP A 24 -12.53 27.52 -16.62
C ASP A 24 -11.50 26.72 -15.79
N PRO A 25 -10.35 26.32 -16.36
CA PRO A 25 -9.32 25.60 -15.62
C PRO A 25 -8.59 26.46 -14.57
N ALA A 26 -8.72 27.79 -14.61
CA ALA A 26 -8.07 28.70 -13.65
C ALA A 26 -9.02 29.18 -12.53
N ALA A 27 -10.30 28.84 -12.60
CA ALA A 27 -11.28 29.26 -11.59
C ALA A 27 -11.09 28.48 -10.28
N PRO A 28 -11.27 29.13 -9.10
CA PRO A 28 -11.15 28.47 -7.80
C PRO A 28 -12.13 27.31 -7.66
N LEU A 29 -11.64 26.20 -7.11
CA LEU A 29 -12.43 25.01 -6.82
C LEU A 29 -12.83 24.98 -5.35
N TYR A 30 -14.01 24.42 -5.07
CA TYR A 30 -14.57 24.26 -3.74
C TYR A 30 -15.09 22.84 -3.56
N ALA A 31 -14.95 22.27 -2.37
CA ALA A 31 -15.50 20.97 -2.00
C ALA A 31 -16.06 21.00 -0.58
N SER A 32 -17.13 20.26 -0.31
CA SER A 32 -17.74 20.23 1.01
C SER A 32 -16.98 19.37 2.01
N GLU A 33 -16.94 19.85 3.27
CA GLU A 33 -16.50 19.05 4.42
C GLU A 33 -17.43 17.86 4.64
N ASP A 34 -16.89 16.78 5.21
CA ASP A 34 -17.66 15.64 5.69
C ASP A 34 -18.05 15.82 7.17
N GLY A 35 -19.12 15.17 7.60
CA GLY A 35 -19.64 15.38 8.94
C GLY A 35 -20.69 14.40 9.41
N VAL A 36 -20.93 14.41 10.72
CA VAL A 36 -21.96 13.63 11.38
C VAL A 36 -23.23 14.46 11.46
N VAL A 37 -24.35 13.86 11.05
CA VAL A 37 -25.66 14.52 11.03
C VAL A 37 -26.56 13.95 12.11
N ALA A 38 -27.25 14.81 12.85
CA ALA A 38 -28.37 14.40 13.69
C ALA A 38 -29.55 15.39 13.56
N SER A 39 -30.76 14.86 13.45
CA SER A 39 -31.97 15.67 13.31
C SER A 39 -32.30 16.43 14.60
N LEU A 40 -32.65 17.71 14.46
CA LEU A 40 -33.20 18.53 15.55
C LEU A 40 -34.72 18.66 15.47
N SER A 41 -35.25 18.65 14.24
CA SER A 41 -36.68 18.75 13.95
C SER A 41 -36.99 18.10 12.59
N ASN A 42 -38.22 18.25 12.11
CA ASN A 42 -38.61 17.78 10.78
C ASN A 42 -37.96 18.59 9.64
N SER A 43 -37.37 19.76 9.93
CA SER A 43 -36.78 20.66 8.92
C SER A 43 -35.31 20.98 9.15
N GLU A 44 -34.78 20.72 10.35
CA GLU A 44 -33.44 21.12 10.77
C GLU A 44 -32.63 19.96 11.35
N CYS A 45 -31.31 20.06 11.19
CA CYS A 45 -30.34 19.13 11.72
C CYS A 45 -29.12 19.88 12.28
N ILE A 46 -28.38 19.20 13.15
CA ILE A 46 -26.99 19.51 13.38
C ILE A 46 -26.13 18.78 12.34
N PHE A 47 -25.11 19.47 11.85
CA PHE A 47 -24.00 18.92 11.08
C PHE A 47 -22.73 19.22 11.86
N GLN A 48 -22.06 18.17 12.35
CA GLN A 48 -20.78 18.27 13.03
C GLN A 48 -19.67 17.94 12.03
N VAL A 49 -18.82 18.90 11.72
CA VAL A 49 -17.69 18.72 10.80
C VAL A 49 -16.74 17.67 11.39
N LYS A 50 -16.47 16.60 10.64
CA LYS A 50 -15.65 15.48 11.10
C LYS A 50 -14.23 15.91 11.45
N ARG A 51 -13.66 16.82 10.66
CA ARG A 51 -12.27 17.29 10.80
C ARG A 51 -12.06 18.25 11.98
N SER A 52 -12.94 19.25 12.14
CA SER A 52 -12.77 20.29 13.18
C SER A 52 -13.59 20.03 14.45
N GLY A 53 -14.61 19.17 14.38
CA GLY A 53 -15.59 18.98 15.44
C GLY A 53 -16.59 20.14 15.58
N GLU A 54 -16.48 21.18 14.75
CA GLU A 54 -17.38 22.34 14.79
C GLU A 54 -18.82 21.92 14.42
N THR A 55 -19.79 22.45 15.16
CA THR A 55 -21.19 22.09 15.02
C THR A 55 -21.98 23.22 14.39
N HIS A 56 -22.77 22.87 13.38
CA HIS A 56 -23.58 23.80 12.62
C HIS A 56 -25.04 23.36 12.63
N VAL A 57 -25.95 24.27 12.94
CA VAL A 57 -27.38 24.07 12.68
C VAL A 57 -27.68 24.49 11.24
N MET A 58 -28.43 23.67 10.52
CA MET A 58 -28.89 23.98 9.16
C MET A 58 -30.17 23.22 8.81
N THR A 59 -30.85 23.67 7.75
CA THR A 59 -32.01 22.95 7.22
C THR A 59 -31.59 21.75 6.39
N PHE A 60 -32.48 20.77 6.22
CA PHE A 60 -32.19 19.60 5.36
C PHE A 60 -31.94 19.98 3.90
N HIS A 61 -32.53 21.07 3.39
CA HIS A 61 -32.25 21.58 2.05
C HIS A 61 -30.79 22.06 1.91
N VAL A 62 -30.25 22.73 2.94
CA VAL A 62 -28.85 23.14 2.96
C VAL A 62 -27.92 21.94 3.06
N LEU A 63 -28.29 20.92 3.86
CA LEU A 63 -27.54 19.67 3.94
C LEU A 63 -27.51 18.94 2.57
N GLN A 64 -28.63 18.89 1.86
CA GLN A 64 -28.68 18.31 0.50
C GLN A 64 -27.80 19.08 -0.49
N ALA A 65 -27.78 20.42 -0.43
CA ALA A 65 -26.88 21.22 -1.26
C ALA A 65 -25.40 20.93 -0.93
N LEU A 66 -25.06 20.83 0.36
CA LEU A 66 -23.72 20.46 0.82
C LEU A 66 -23.33 19.06 0.31
N ASP A 67 -24.27 18.11 0.33
CA ASP A 67 -24.09 16.74 -0.13
C ASP A 67 -23.80 16.65 -1.64
N GLN A 68 -24.41 17.53 -2.43
CA GLN A 68 -24.13 17.63 -3.87
C GLN A 68 -22.80 18.33 -4.18
N ALA A 69 -22.18 18.99 -3.21
CA ALA A 69 -20.95 19.77 -3.39
C ALA A 69 -19.68 19.07 -2.87
N ARG A 70 -19.70 17.74 -2.73
CA ARG A 70 -18.60 16.92 -2.16
C ARG A 70 -17.29 16.95 -2.94
N GLU A 71 -17.33 17.22 -4.24
CA GLU A 71 -16.16 17.20 -5.13
C GLU A 71 -15.62 18.60 -5.38
N PHE A 72 -14.30 18.75 -5.54
CA PHE A 72 -13.71 20.02 -5.95
C PHE A 72 -14.20 20.45 -7.33
N ARG A 73 -15.04 21.48 -7.36
CA ARG A 73 -15.59 22.11 -8.56
C ARG A 73 -15.78 23.60 -8.30
N THR A 74 -15.89 24.39 -9.36
CA THR A 74 -16.26 25.80 -9.25
C THR A 74 -17.67 25.95 -8.64
N LEU A 75 -17.97 27.12 -8.08
CA LEU A 75 -19.31 27.39 -7.55
C LEU A 75 -20.39 27.28 -8.64
N ASP A 76 -20.11 27.73 -9.87
CA ASP A 76 -21.05 27.60 -11.00
C ASP A 76 -21.33 26.14 -11.38
N GLU A 77 -20.33 25.27 -11.33
CA GLU A 77 -20.50 23.82 -11.53
C GLU A 77 -21.37 23.21 -10.42
N HIS A 78 -21.17 23.62 -9.16
CA HIS A 78 -21.99 23.18 -8.04
C HIS A 78 -23.44 23.66 -8.16
N VAL A 79 -23.66 24.92 -8.51
CA VAL A 79 -24.99 25.45 -8.79
C VAL A 79 -25.67 24.63 -9.88
N ALA A 80 -25.00 24.41 -11.01
CA ALA A 80 -25.56 23.62 -12.11
C ALA A 80 -25.96 22.21 -11.65
N ARG A 81 -25.10 21.52 -10.89
CA ARG A 81 -25.39 20.20 -10.33
C ARG A 81 -26.58 20.20 -9.36
N ILE A 82 -26.67 21.19 -8.48
CA ILE A 82 -27.76 21.31 -7.50
C ILE A 82 -29.09 21.54 -8.22
N LEU A 83 -29.12 22.44 -9.20
CA LEU A 83 -30.33 22.77 -9.97
C LEU A 83 -30.87 21.59 -10.77
N THR A 84 -29.99 20.68 -11.22
CA THR A 84 -30.40 19.46 -11.95
C THR A 84 -30.75 18.29 -11.03
N THR A 85 -30.20 18.23 -9.82
CA THR A 85 -30.36 17.08 -8.92
C THR A 85 -31.47 17.27 -7.89
N ILE A 86 -31.73 18.51 -7.45
CA ILE A 86 -32.73 18.81 -6.40
C ILE A 86 -34.02 19.35 -7.04
N PRO A 87 -35.15 18.61 -6.97
CA PRO A 87 -36.43 19.06 -7.51
C PRO A 87 -36.90 20.38 -6.88
N GLY A 88 -37.47 21.27 -7.69
CA GLY A 88 -38.04 22.54 -7.23
C GLY A 88 -37.05 23.71 -7.15
N LEU A 89 -35.74 23.46 -7.32
CA LEU A 89 -34.71 24.51 -7.32
C LEU A 89 -34.36 25.03 -8.72
N THR A 90 -34.83 24.44 -9.81
CA THR A 90 -34.38 24.74 -11.20
C THR A 90 -34.41 26.22 -11.59
N ALA A 91 -35.30 27.03 -11.01
CA ALA A 91 -35.41 28.47 -11.26
C ALA A 91 -34.72 29.36 -10.19
N GLN A 92 -34.05 28.77 -9.21
CA GLN A 92 -33.54 29.44 -8.00
C GLN A 92 -32.00 29.59 -8.03
N ARG A 93 -31.40 29.84 -9.20
CA ARG A 93 -29.93 29.91 -9.38
C ARG A 93 -29.26 30.84 -8.36
N ASP A 94 -29.77 32.06 -8.22
CA ASP A 94 -29.17 33.08 -7.35
C ASP A 94 -29.33 32.75 -5.86
N ASP A 95 -30.40 32.04 -5.48
CA ASP A 95 -30.61 31.57 -4.11
C ASP A 95 -29.63 30.44 -3.77
N VAL A 96 -29.44 29.49 -4.68
CA VAL A 96 -28.44 28.42 -4.54
C VAL A 96 -27.03 29.03 -4.43
N MET A 97 -26.69 30.00 -5.29
CA MET A 97 -25.40 30.68 -5.20
C MET A 97 -25.20 31.35 -3.83
N ARG A 98 -26.21 32.07 -3.31
CA ARG A 98 -26.14 32.68 -1.97
C ARG A 98 -25.95 31.65 -0.86
N VAL A 99 -26.57 30.46 -0.97
CA VAL A 99 -26.37 29.36 -0.02
C VAL A 99 -24.93 28.85 -0.09
N LEU A 100 -24.39 28.60 -1.28
CA LEU A 100 -23.00 28.14 -1.42
C LEU A 100 -22.00 29.19 -0.89
N ASP A 101 -22.19 30.48 -1.19
CA ASP A 101 -21.37 31.56 -0.62
C ASP A 101 -21.42 31.58 0.92
N SER A 102 -22.59 31.31 1.51
CA SER A 102 -22.74 31.17 2.95
C SER A 102 -21.97 29.97 3.50
N LEU A 103 -21.99 28.84 2.79
CA LEU A 103 -21.23 27.64 3.16
C LEU A 103 -19.71 27.87 3.05
N VAL A 104 -19.24 28.63 2.06
CA VAL A 104 -17.83 29.04 1.96
C VAL A 104 -17.44 29.91 3.16
N LYS A 105 -18.24 30.92 3.50
CA LYS A 105 -17.99 31.80 4.67
C LYS A 105 -17.97 31.07 6.01
N ARG A 106 -18.67 29.94 6.10
CA ARG A 106 -18.72 29.06 7.28
C ARG A 106 -17.66 27.95 7.24
N CYS A 107 -16.76 27.96 6.26
CA CYS A 107 -15.75 26.92 6.05
C CYS A 107 -16.33 25.50 5.85
N LEU A 108 -17.58 25.40 5.40
CA LEU A 108 -18.25 24.15 5.05
C LEU A 108 -18.02 23.77 3.58
N LEU A 109 -17.73 24.75 2.73
CA LEU A 109 -17.14 24.56 1.40
C LEU A 109 -15.71 25.09 1.44
N VAL A 110 -14.75 24.17 1.37
CA VAL A 110 -13.31 24.47 1.44
C VAL A 110 -12.79 24.79 0.06
N ALA A 111 -12.09 25.92 -0.09
CA ALA A 111 -11.43 26.26 -1.34
C ALA A 111 -10.17 25.41 -1.54
N ASP A 112 -9.83 25.11 -2.79
CA ASP A 112 -8.58 24.45 -3.19
C ASP A 112 -7.34 25.10 -2.56
N ARG A 113 -7.24 26.43 -2.59
CA ARG A 113 -6.13 27.18 -1.97
C ARG A 113 -6.00 26.88 -0.48
N ASP A 114 -7.10 26.77 0.26
CA ASP A 114 -7.09 26.54 1.71
C ASP A 114 -6.69 25.09 1.99
N PHE A 115 -7.12 24.16 1.13
CA PHE A 115 -6.65 22.78 1.16
C PHE A 115 -5.14 22.69 0.91
N LEU A 116 -4.63 23.34 -0.13
CA LEU A 116 -3.21 23.34 -0.50
C LEU A 116 -2.32 24.06 0.53
N GLU A 117 -2.81 25.13 1.15
CA GLU A 117 -2.11 25.81 2.23
C GLU A 117 -1.95 24.86 3.43
N ARG A 118 -3.00 24.13 3.80
CA ARG A 118 -2.94 23.13 4.89
C ARG A 118 -2.00 21.95 4.58
N THR A 119 -1.91 21.52 3.33
CA THR A 119 -1.00 20.42 2.93
C THR A 119 0.46 20.86 2.93
N THR A 120 0.73 22.16 2.76
CA THR A 120 2.08 22.75 2.69
C THR A 120 2.51 23.45 3.98
N THR A 121 1.67 23.43 5.02
CA THR A 121 1.92 24.07 6.32
C THR A 121 2.02 23.04 7.43
N ALA A 122 3.22 22.87 7.99
CA ALA A 122 3.48 22.17 9.24
C ALA A 122 4.86 22.58 9.78
N PRO A 123 5.12 22.39 11.09
CA PRO A 123 6.46 22.55 11.65
C PRO A 123 7.47 21.69 10.89
N GLU A 124 8.65 22.24 10.62
CA GLU A 124 9.74 21.44 10.06
C GLU A 124 10.24 20.42 11.08
N ARG A 125 10.60 19.24 10.58
CA ARG A 125 11.18 18.16 11.36
C ARG A 125 12.43 17.68 10.65
N GLU A 126 13.53 17.69 11.38
CA GLU A 126 14.77 17.10 10.91
C GLU A 126 14.64 15.57 10.89
N PRO A 127 14.90 14.91 9.75
CA PRO A 127 14.85 13.46 9.68
C PRO A 127 16.04 12.85 10.43
N ALA A 128 15.83 11.69 11.06
CA ALA A 128 16.90 10.97 11.76
C ALA A 128 18.04 10.57 10.80
N PRO A 129 19.27 10.30 11.24
CA PRO A 129 20.34 9.86 10.32
C PRO A 129 20.02 8.50 9.67
N LEU A 130 20.63 8.23 8.51
CA LEU A 130 20.61 6.88 7.92
C LEU A 130 21.51 5.96 8.74
N ARG A 131 20.97 4.83 9.21
CA ARG A 131 21.77 3.80 9.89
C ARG A 131 22.63 3.01 8.92
N ALA A 132 22.00 2.44 7.89
CA ALA A 132 22.63 1.56 6.91
C ALA A 132 21.67 1.24 5.76
N VAL A 133 22.25 0.70 4.69
CA VAL A 133 21.55 0.00 3.62
C VAL A 133 21.56 -1.50 3.96
N PHE A 134 20.40 -2.06 4.24
CA PHE A 134 20.23 -3.47 4.58
C PHE A 134 19.89 -4.28 3.31
N ILE A 135 20.67 -5.32 3.04
CA ILE A 135 20.46 -6.24 1.92
C ILE A 135 19.96 -7.56 2.50
N ARG A 136 18.73 -7.96 2.15
CA ARG A 136 18.17 -9.28 2.51
C ARG A 136 18.62 -10.30 1.46
N ALA A 137 19.31 -11.34 1.91
CA ALA A 137 19.80 -12.41 1.05
C ALA A 137 19.44 -13.79 1.59
N CYS A 138 19.18 -14.75 0.69
CA CYS A 138 18.93 -16.14 1.07
C CYS A 138 19.27 -17.07 -0.10
N ASP A 139 20.28 -17.93 0.09
CA ASP A 139 20.68 -19.04 -0.79
C ASP A 139 20.88 -18.68 -2.29
N ARG A 140 21.07 -17.39 -2.62
CA ARG A 140 21.13 -16.86 -3.99
C ARG A 140 22.37 -15.97 -4.23
N PRO A 141 23.59 -16.53 -4.18
CA PRO A 141 24.81 -15.74 -4.27
C PRO A 141 25.00 -15.00 -5.61
N GLU A 142 24.48 -15.53 -6.71
CA GLU A 142 24.56 -14.87 -8.02
C GLU A 142 23.73 -13.58 -8.03
N GLN A 143 22.54 -13.60 -7.42
CA GLN A 143 21.68 -12.42 -7.27
C GLN A 143 22.39 -11.33 -6.46
N VAL A 144 22.98 -11.70 -5.32
CA VAL A 144 23.78 -10.80 -4.49
C VAL A 144 24.98 -10.23 -5.26
N ALA A 145 25.68 -11.05 -6.04
CA ALA A 145 26.83 -10.60 -6.82
C ALA A 145 26.45 -9.49 -7.82
N HIS A 146 25.34 -9.68 -8.54
CA HIS A 146 24.85 -8.67 -9.48
C HIS A 146 24.35 -7.40 -8.79
N LEU A 147 23.64 -7.51 -7.66
CA LEU A 147 23.24 -6.35 -6.87
C LEU A 147 24.48 -5.56 -6.42
N LEU A 148 25.47 -6.23 -5.81
CA LEU A 148 26.70 -5.58 -5.34
C LEU A 148 27.51 -4.96 -6.48
N ALA A 149 27.54 -5.58 -7.66
CA ALA A 149 28.16 -4.99 -8.84
C ALA A 149 27.48 -3.66 -9.22
N SER A 150 26.14 -3.64 -9.28
CA SER A 150 25.41 -2.39 -9.53
C SER A 150 25.66 -1.36 -8.43
N LEU A 151 25.64 -1.75 -7.15
CA LEU A 151 25.96 -0.84 -6.04
C LEU A 151 27.38 -0.28 -6.12
N ALA A 152 28.35 -1.04 -6.62
CA ALA A 152 29.73 -0.58 -6.76
C ALA A 152 29.86 0.48 -7.86
N ASP A 153 29.14 0.33 -8.97
CA ASP A 153 29.05 1.36 -10.00
C ASP A 153 28.45 2.65 -9.43
N TYR A 154 27.42 2.50 -8.60
CA TYR A 154 26.75 3.60 -7.91
C TYR A 154 27.64 4.34 -6.92
N GLU A 155 28.32 3.61 -6.02
CA GLU A 155 29.22 4.22 -5.05
C GLU A 155 30.42 4.91 -5.73
N ARG A 156 30.88 4.40 -6.88
CA ARG A 156 31.89 5.08 -7.70
C ARG A 156 31.38 6.40 -8.29
N ARG A 157 30.12 6.44 -8.74
CA ARG A 157 29.49 7.61 -9.35
C ARG A 157 29.21 8.71 -8.33
N TYR A 158 28.55 8.37 -7.21
CA TYR A 158 28.02 9.36 -6.27
C TYR A 158 28.87 9.53 -5.00
N ARG A 159 29.77 8.58 -4.70
CA ARG A 159 30.66 8.63 -3.52
C ARG A 159 29.89 8.76 -2.19
N GLY A 160 28.79 8.03 -2.06
CA GLY A 160 27.93 8.08 -0.88
C GLY A 160 28.57 7.50 0.38
N ASN A 161 29.56 6.60 0.24
CA ASN A 161 30.30 5.96 1.32
C ASN A 161 29.38 5.36 2.40
N ARG A 162 28.36 4.63 1.93
CA ARG A 162 27.31 4.10 2.80
C ARG A 162 27.79 2.89 3.61
N HIS A 163 27.15 2.67 4.75
CA HIS A 163 27.29 1.41 5.50
C HIS A 163 26.30 0.39 4.93
N TYR A 164 26.80 -0.69 4.33
CA TYR A 164 25.97 -1.81 3.89
C TYR A 164 25.97 -2.94 4.91
N VAL A 165 24.79 -3.49 5.16
CA VAL A 165 24.58 -4.63 6.08
C VAL A 165 23.89 -5.74 5.31
N LEU A 166 24.57 -6.86 5.10
CA LEU A 166 23.94 -8.03 4.49
C LEU A 166 23.36 -8.92 5.58
N VAL A 167 22.05 -9.08 5.55
CA VAL A 167 21.28 -9.94 6.45
C VAL A 167 21.04 -11.26 5.73
N ASP A 168 21.86 -12.25 6.08
CA ASP A 168 21.92 -13.54 5.40
C ASP A 168 21.00 -14.55 6.10
N ASP A 169 20.00 -15.04 5.39
CA ASP A 169 19.05 -16.08 5.83
C ASP A 169 19.30 -17.42 5.13
N SER A 170 20.47 -17.58 4.50
CA SER A 170 20.86 -18.79 3.77
C SER A 170 20.89 -20.02 4.67
N SER A 171 20.30 -21.11 4.18
CA SER A 171 20.42 -22.42 4.80
C SER A 171 21.68 -23.17 4.38
N SER A 172 22.24 -22.81 3.21
CA SER A 172 23.46 -23.38 2.67
C SER A 172 24.71 -22.67 3.21
N ARG A 173 25.63 -23.47 3.75
CA ARG A 173 26.96 -22.97 4.19
C ARG A 173 27.76 -22.42 3.01
N ASP A 174 27.62 -23.00 1.83
CA ASP A 174 28.35 -22.56 0.63
C ASP A 174 27.83 -21.22 0.13
N ALA A 175 26.50 -21.02 0.13
CA ALA A 175 25.91 -19.72 -0.18
C ALA A 175 26.36 -18.66 0.82
N ALA A 176 26.31 -18.96 2.13
CA ALA A 176 26.76 -18.06 3.18
C ALA A 176 28.26 -17.68 3.06
N ASN A 177 29.12 -18.65 2.73
CA ASN A 177 30.53 -18.38 2.45
C ASN A 177 30.69 -17.48 1.23
N ARG A 178 29.95 -17.76 0.15
CA ARG A 178 30.03 -16.97 -1.07
C ARG A 178 29.54 -15.53 -0.85
N HIS A 179 28.47 -15.31 -0.10
CA HIS A 179 28.03 -13.97 0.29
C HIS A 179 29.11 -13.19 1.05
N ARG A 180 29.80 -13.82 2.01
CA ARG A 180 30.91 -13.19 2.73
C ARG A 180 32.05 -12.77 1.81
N ASP A 181 32.40 -13.61 0.85
CA ASP A 181 33.47 -13.29 -0.10
C ASP A 181 33.07 -12.16 -1.05
N LEU A 182 31.83 -12.18 -1.57
CA LEU A 182 31.28 -11.09 -2.39
C LEU A 182 31.27 -9.75 -1.66
N LEU A 183 30.92 -9.74 -0.37
CA LEU A 183 30.99 -8.52 0.44
C LEU A 183 32.44 -8.03 0.59
N ARG A 184 33.39 -8.91 0.88
CA ARG A 184 34.80 -8.52 0.99
C ARG A 184 35.33 -7.94 -0.32
N GLU A 185 34.96 -8.52 -1.45
CA GLU A 185 35.28 -8.00 -2.78
C GLU A 185 34.68 -6.59 -2.99
N PHE A 186 33.40 -6.42 -2.66
CA PHE A 186 32.72 -5.13 -2.72
C PHE A 186 33.38 -4.06 -1.83
N ALA A 187 33.74 -4.37 -0.58
CA ALA A 187 34.45 -3.44 0.31
C ALA A 187 35.80 -3.02 -0.27
N ARG A 188 36.56 -3.96 -0.83
CA ARG A 188 37.87 -3.65 -1.46
C ARG A 188 37.70 -2.74 -2.67
N ALA A 189 36.64 -2.93 -3.45
CA ALA A 189 36.38 -2.15 -4.66
C ALA A 189 35.86 -0.73 -4.37
N THR A 190 35.11 -0.55 -3.28
CA THR A 190 34.38 0.71 -3.00
C THR A 190 34.93 1.50 -1.80
N GLY A 191 35.62 0.84 -0.86
CA GLY A 191 36.00 1.42 0.42
C GLY A 191 34.85 1.57 1.43
N CYS A 192 33.64 1.13 1.09
CA CYS A 192 32.46 1.26 1.95
C CYS A 192 32.55 0.38 3.20
N LYS A 193 31.92 0.83 4.29
CA LYS A 193 31.79 0.06 5.54
C LYS A 193 30.79 -1.07 5.35
N LEU A 194 31.13 -2.29 5.79
CA LEU A 194 30.27 -3.47 5.66
C LEU A 194 30.06 -4.20 6.98
N THR A 195 28.88 -4.79 7.14
CA THR A 195 28.58 -5.78 8.19
C THR A 195 27.88 -6.98 7.56
N TYR A 196 28.30 -8.19 7.95
CA TYR A 196 27.64 -9.44 7.57
C TYR A 196 26.92 -10.00 8.79
N ILE A 197 25.67 -10.44 8.62
CA ILE A 197 24.85 -11.02 9.69
C ILE A 197 24.27 -12.35 9.21
N GLY A 198 24.96 -13.45 9.50
CA GLY A 198 24.49 -14.81 9.25
C GLY A 198 23.94 -15.49 10.51
N SER A 199 23.78 -16.81 10.47
CA SER A 199 23.17 -17.59 11.57
C SER A 199 23.85 -17.35 12.93
N ALA A 200 25.18 -17.42 12.98
CA ALA A 200 25.93 -17.27 14.22
C ALA A 200 25.78 -15.86 14.82
N GLU A 201 25.82 -14.83 13.96
CA GLU A 201 25.60 -13.45 14.34
C GLU A 201 24.18 -13.22 14.86
N ARG A 202 23.17 -13.82 14.22
CA ARG A 202 21.77 -13.76 14.67
C ARG A 202 21.56 -14.43 16.02
N GLU A 203 22.16 -15.59 16.25
CA GLU A 203 22.07 -16.30 17.53
C GLU A 203 22.64 -15.44 18.68
N ARG A 204 23.79 -14.78 18.46
CA ARG A 204 24.35 -13.84 19.44
C ARG A 204 23.42 -12.66 19.72
N LEU A 205 22.79 -12.12 18.67
CA LEU A 205 21.82 -11.04 18.83
C LEU A 205 20.58 -11.51 19.60
N VAL A 206 20.08 -12.72 19.34
CA VAL A 206 18.99 -13.34 20.12
C VAL A 206 19.37 -13.46 21.59
N GLU A 207 20.56 -13.99 21.91
CA GLU A 207 21.02 -14.06 23.30
C GLU A 207 21.11 -12.68 23.96
N LYS A 208 21.63 -11.69 23.23
CA LYS A 208 21.77 -10.32 23.72
C LYS A 208 20.40 -9.71 24.03
N PHE A 209 19.44 -9.85 23.12
CA PHE A 209 18.08 -9.36 23.33
C PHE A 209 17.36 -10.13 24.44
N ALA A 210 17.55 -11.45 24.55
CA ALA A 210 16.95 -12.26 25.59
C ALA A 210 17.46 -11.85 26.99
N ARG A 211 18.74 -11.50 27.12
CA ARG A 211 19.30 -10.98 28.39
C ARG A 211 18.76 -9.58 28.71
N ALA A 212 18.63 -8.72 27.70
CA ALA A 212 18.18 -7.34 27.89
C ALA A 212 16.66 -7.21 28.07
N VAL A 213 15.89 -8.13 27.49
CA VAL A 213 14.42 -8.16 27.50
C VAL A 213 13.96 -9.58 27.88
N PRO A 214 14.09 -9.99 29.16
CA PRO A 214 13.86 -11.39 29.57
C PRO A 214 12.47 -11.94 29.26
N HIS A 215 11.43 -11.11 29.30
CA HIS A 215 10.07 -11.54 28.97
C HIS A 215 9.89 -11.88 27.48
N ALA A 216 10.76 -11.38 26.60
CA ALA A 216 10.75 -11.69 25.17
C ALA A 216 11.61 -12.92 24.81
N ALA A 217 12.33 -13.52 25.77
CA ALA A 217 13.29 -14.60 25.51
C ALA A 217 12.66 -15.79 24.78
N ALA A 218 11.42 -16.15 25.10
CA ALA A 218 10.73 -17.29 24.51
C ALA A 218 10.35 -17.07 23.03
N ILE A 219 10.10 -15.82 22.61
CA ILE A 219 9.63 -15.51 21.25
C ILE A 219 10.77 -15.14 20.28
N LEU A 220 11.93 -14.74 20.80
CA LEU A 220 13.05 -14.25 20.00
C LEU A 220 13.56 -15.26 18.94
N PRO A 221 13.68 -16.58 19.25
CA PRO A 221 14.08 -17.55 18.23
C PRO A 221 13.12 -17.60 17.05
N GLY A 222 11.80 -17.64 17.29
CA GLY A 222 10.78 -17.62 16.25
C GLY A 222 10.81 -16.32 15.43
N LEU A 223 11.03 -15.18 16.10
CA LEU A 223 11.03 -13.86 15.49
C LEU A 223 12.22 -13.60 14.55
N LEU A 224 13.43 -14.11 14.88
CA LEU A 224 14.69 -13.70 14.22
C LEU A 224 15.48 -14.83 13.54
N VAL A 225 15.32 -16.07 13.98
CA VAL A 225 16.11 -17.23 13.48
C VAL A 225 15.20 -18.21 12.71
N GLY A 226 14.01 -18.46 13.24
CA GLY A 226 13.05 -19.42 12.72
C GLY A 226 12.97 -20.69 13.58
N ASN A 227 11.81 -21.33 13.55
CA ASN A 227 11.44 -22.46 14.40
C ASN A 227 11.74 -23.86 13.79
N GLY A 228 12.54 -23.92 12.73
CA GLY A 228 12.88 -25.17 12.05
C GLY A 228 11.87 -25.68 11.02
N GLU A 229 10.70 -25.03 10.84
CA GLU A 229 9.80 -25.30 9.71
C GLU A 229 10.42 -24.80 8.39
N ARG A 230 11.32 -25.61 7.82
CA ARG A 230 12.06 -25.29 6.59
C ARG A 230 11.19 -25.10 5.33
N SER A 231 9.90 -25.46 5.38
CA SER A 231 8.99 -25.37 4.24
C SER A 231 8.39 -23.97 4.05
N ARG A 232 8.39 -23.10 5.07
CA ARG A 232 7.78 -21.76 4.96
C ARG A 232 8.80 -20.73 4.53
N PHE A 233 8.40 -19.87 3.58
CA PHE A 233 9.16 -18.70 3.17
C PHE A 233 9.51 -17.82 4.38
N GLY A 234 10.77 -17.39 4.49
CA GLY A 234 11.33 -16.71 5.67
C GLY A 234 11.56 -15.20 5.53
N GLY A 235 10.94 -14.53 4.55
CA GLY A 235 11.24 -13.14 4.19
C GLY A 235 11.13 -12.14 5.35
N GLY A 236 10.24 -12.39 6.32
CA GLY A 236 10.03 -11.52 7.48
C GLY A 236 11.15 -11.54 8.52
N ARG A 237 11.97 -12.60 8.60
CA ARG A 237 13.06 -12.68 9.61
C ARG A 237 14.12 -11.61 9.39
N GLY A 238 14.63 -11.52 8.15
CA GLY A 238 15.62 -10.51 7.78
C GLY A 238 15.08 -9.09 7.92
N TRP A 239 13.77 -8.91 7.67
CA TRP A 239 13.07 -7.65 7.87
C TRP A 239 13.04 -7.22 9.34
N ASN A 240 12.55 -8.10 10.22
CA ASN A 240 12.47 -7.82 11.65
C ASN A 240 13.84 -7.51 12.24
N LEU A 241 14.87 -8.22 11.77
CA LEU A 241 16.24 -7.94 12.18
C LEU A 241 16.73 -6.58 11.70
N ALA A 242 16.47 -6.21 10.44
CA ALA A 242 16.81 -4.89 9.91
C ALA A 242 16.11 -3.76 10.70
N LEU A 243 14.85 -3.96 11.10
CA LEU A 243 14.12 -3.01 11.95
C LEU A 243 14.74 -2.88 13.35
N LEU A 244 15.14 -3.98 14.01
CA LEU A 244 15.83 -3.87 15.30
C LEU A 244 17.19 -3.15 15.13
N LEU A 245 17.97 -3.52 14.12
CA LEU A 245 19.31 -2.95 13.90
C LEU A 245 19.30 -1.47 13.48
N SER A 246 18.17 -0.97 12.99
CA SER A 246 17.96 0.42 12.58
C SER A 246 17.08 1.23 13.52
N ALA A 247 16.63 0.66 14.63
CA ALA A 247 15.78 1.36 15.59
C ALA A 247 16.38 2.72 16.00
N GLY A 248 15.57 3.77 15.94
CA GLY A 248 15.95 5.15 16.19
C GLY A 248 16.52 5.92 14.99
N ALA A 249 16.57 5.33 13.80
CA ALA A 249 17.22 5.89 12.62
C ALA A 249 16.45 5.58 11.33
N ARG A 250 16.82 6.21 10.21
CA ARG A 250 16.36 5.80 8.89
C ARG A 250 17.10 4.55 8.42
N ALA A 251 16.46 3.75 7.58
CA ALA A 251 17.07 2.59 6.95
C ALA A 251 16.67 2.50 5.48
N VAL A 252 17.52 1.85 4.68
CA VAL A 252 17.17 1.42 3.33
C VAL A 252 17.15 -0.10 3.29
N LEU A 253 16.18 -0.69 2.59
CA LEU A 253 16.00 -2.13 2.46
C LEU A 253 16.07 -2.53 0.98
N LEU A 254 16.93 -3.50 0.69
CA LEU A 254 17.12 -4.07 -0.64
C LEU A 254 16.96 -5.58 -0.58
N ASP A 255 16.30 -6.13 -1.60
CA ASP A 255 16.30 -7.56 -1.87
C ASP A 255 17.44 -7.91 -2.81
N ASP A 256 17.99 -9.12 -2.67
CA ASP A 256 19.10 -9.63 -3.49
C ASP A 256 18.80 -9.63 -5.01
N ASP A 257 17.54 -9.63 -5.42
CA ASP A 257 17.08 -9.57 -6.80
C ASP A 257 16.85 -8.15 -7.34
N HIS A 258 17.11 -7.11 -6.55
CA HIS A 258 17.10 -5.73 -7.02
C HIS A 258 18.32 -5.39 -7.89
N ARG A 259 18.14 -4.50 -8.85
CA ARG A 259 19.17 -3.98 -9.75
C ARG A 259 19.02 -2.48 -9.91
N LEU A 260 20.12 -1.77 -9.66
CA LEU A 260 20.25 -0.39 -10.06
C LEU A 260 20.77 -0.33 -11.51
N PRO A 261 20.46 0.71 -12.29
CA PRO A 261 19.94 2.03 -11.89
C PRO A 261 18.47 2.10 -11.50
N LEU A 262 18.08 3.16 -10.78
CA LEU A 262 16.67 3.58 -10.81
C LEU A 262 16.38 4.16 -12.19
N ARG A 263 15.19 3.85 -12.70
CA ARG A 263 14.70 4.33 -13.98
C ARG A 263 13.34 4.99 -13.84
N ARG A 264 12.95 5.84 -14.77
CA ARG A 264 11.60 6.41 -14.89
C ARG A 264 11.05 6.22 -16.29
N LEU A 265 9.73 6.16 -16.43
CA LEU A 265 9.10 6.19 -17.75
C LEU A 265 9.26 7.58 -18.38
N GLU A 266 9.33 7.63 -19.71
CA GLU A 266 9.43 8.87 -20.49
C GLU A 266 8.23 9.81 -20.25
N ASP A 267 7.07 9.24 -19.92
CA ASP A 267 5.83 9.95 -19.60
C ASP A 267 5.60 10.15 -18.10
N ALA A 268 6.66 10.00 -17.28
CA ALA A 268 6.62 10.36 -15.87
C ALA A 268 6.43 11.88 -15.71
N ARG A 269 5.63 12.28 -14.71
CA ARG A 269 5.23 13.66 -14.42
C ARG A 269 5.74 14.07 -13.05
N GLU A 270 6.11 15.34 -12.92
CA GLU A 270 6.36 15.96 -11.62
C GLU A 270 5.05 16.16 -10.83
N GLY A 271 5.18 16.44 -9.54
CA GLY A 271 4.08 16.67 -8.63
C GLY A 271 3.60 15.39 -7.94
N LEU A 272 2.68 15.59 -6.99
CA LEU A 272 2.01 14.52 -6.27
C LEU A 272 0.58 14.40 -6.78
N ASP A 273 0.19 13.21 -7.24
CA ASP A 273 -1.20 12.88 -7.60
C ASP A 273 -2.02 12.73 -6.33
N PRO A 274 -2.98 13.64 -6.04
CA PRO A 274 -3.78 13.56 -4.83
C PRO A 274 -4.85 12.47 -4.91
N ASN A 275 -5.09 11.84 -6.06
CA ASN A 275 -6.13 10.84 -6.23
C ASN A 275 -5.73 9.50 -5.56
N PRO A 276 -6.40 9.08 -4.47
CA PRO A 276 -6.09 7.81 -3.81
C PRO A 276 -6.42 6.59 -4.67
N ALA A 277 -7.24 6.76 -5.71
CA ALA A 277 -7.60 5.73 -6.68
C ALA A 277 -6.69 5.73 -7.93
N ALA A 278 -5.64 6.55 -7.96
CA ALA A 278 -4.66 6.52 -9.03
C ALA A 278 -4.08 5.11 -9.17
N ALA A 279 -4.18 4.56 -10.40
CA ALA A 279 -3.70 3.22 -10.71
C ALA A 279 -2.23 3.27 -11.13
N ALA A 280 -1.47 2.23 -10.77
CA ALA A 280 -0.14 2.04 -11.33
C ALA A 280 -0.26 1.73 -12.82
N THR A 281 0.75 2.12 -13.60
CA THR A 281 0.90 1.77 -15.02
C THR A 281 1.68 0.48 -15.15
N THR A 282 1.23 -0.37 -16.08
CA THR A 282 1.94 -1.58 -16.50
C THR A 282 2.35 -1.47 -17.96
N ARG A 283 3.63 -1.75 -18.26
CA ARG A 283 4.14 -1.93 -19.64
C ARG A 283 4.65 -3.34 -19.83
N PHE A 284 4.50 -3.89 -21.03
CA PHE A 284 4.87 -5.27 -21.34
C PHE A 284 5.98 -5.31 -22.38
N PHE A 285 7.01 -6.11 -22.11
CA PHE A 285 8.19 -6.22 -22.97
C PHE A 285 8.36 -7.62 -23.52
N ARG A 286 9.04 -7.71 -24.66
CA ARG A 286 9.27 -8.98 -25.36
C ARG A 286 10.12 -9.96 -24.53
N ASN A 287 11.11 -9.44 -23.81
CA ASN A 287 12.04 -10.20 -22.99
C ASN A 287 12.60 -9.34 -21.85
N ILE A 288 13.42 -9.96 -20.99
CA ILE A 288 13.99 -9.30 -19.81
C ILE A 288 14.97 -8.20 -20.21
N GLU A 289 15.73 -8.36 -21.29
CA GLU A 289 16.67 -7.35 -21.78
C GLU A 289 15.95 -6.07 -22.20
N ASN A 290 14.81 -6.19 -22.90
CA ASN A 290 13.98 -5.05 -23.25
C ASN A 290 13.36 -4.38 -22.02
N ALA A 291 12.93 -5.15 -21.01
CA ALA A 291 12.41 -4.58 -19.77
C ALA A 291 13.50 -3.85 -18.97
N LEU A 292 14.72 -4.39 -18.91
CA LEU A 292 15.85 -3.77 -18.22
C LEU A 292 16.37 -2.52 -18.94
N GLY A 293 16.20 -2.45 -20.25
CA GLY A 293 16.54 -1.28 -21.07
C GLY A 293 15.42 -0.23 -21.17
N ALA A 294 14.25 -0.46 -20.58
CA ALA A 294 13.11 0.44 -20.69
C ALA A 294 13.26 1.72 -19.85
N GLY A 295 12.65 2.81 -20.30
CA GLY A 295 12.68 4.09 -19.60
C GLY A 295 14.05 4.76 -19.57
N GLU A 296 14.12 5.88 -18.87
CA GLU A 296 15.32 6.70 -18.70
C GLU A 296 15.97 6.45 -17.35
N GLU A 297 17.31 6.42 -17.31
CA GLU A 297 18.04 6.37 -16.05
C GLU A 297 17.87 7.66 -15.25
N VAL A 298 17.70 7.52 -13.94
CA VAL A 298 17.67 8.65 -13.02
C VAL A 298 19.11 9.12 -12.77
N ASP A 299 19.40 10.38 -13.11
CA ASP A 299 20.73 11.03 -12.96
C ASP A 299 20.97 11.59 -11.54
N GLU A 300 20.17 11.16 -10.58
CA GLU A 300 20.28 11.53 -9.16
C GLU A 300 20.72 10.33 -8.34
N ASP A 301 21.29 10.57 -7.15
CA ASP A 301 21.58 9.49 -6.23
C ASP A 301 20.25 8.85 -5.75
N PRO A 302 20.02 7.56 -6.02
CA PRO A 302 18.74 6.90 -5.73
C PRO A 302 18.46 6.82 -4.23
N PHE A 303 19.48 6.76 -3.39
CA PHE A 303 19.29 6.77 -1.94
C PHE A 303 18.91 8.17 -1.49
N GLU A 304 19.61 9.21 -1.94
CA GLU A 304 19.29 10.59 -1.57
C GLU A 304 17.91 11.02 -2.07
N LEU A 305 17.50 10.55 -3.25
CA LEU A 305 16.16 10.75 -3.79
C LEU A 305 15.08 10.30 -2.79
N HIS A 306 15.21 9.09 -2.26
CA HIS A 306 14.27 8.54 -1.28
C HIS A 306 14.44 9.17 0.12
N LEU A 307 15.69 9.40 0.55
CA LEU A 307 16.01 9.97 1.85
C LEU A 307 15.61 11.45 1.98
N ALA A 308 15.48 12.17 0.86
CA ALA A 308 14.97 13.53 0.83
C ALA A 308 13.51 13.63 1.27
N ALA A 309 12.72 12.56 1.11
CA ALA A 309 11.31 12.52 1.48
C ALA A 309 11.06 11.78 2.81
N VAL A 310 11.71 10.64 3.05
CA VAL A 310 11.41 9.80 4.23
C VAL A 310 11.85 10.47 5.55
N GLY A 311 10.98 10.41 6.55
CA GLY A 311 11.13 11.03 7.87
C GLY A 311 10.75 12.52 7.93
N ARG A 312 10.28 13.09 6.82
CA ARG A 312 9.76 14.47 6.77
C ARG A 312 8.22 14.50 6.85
N PRO A 313 7.62 15.59 7.34
CA PRO A 313 6.18 15.82 7.21
C PRO A 313 5.82 16.12 5.75
N LEU A 314 4.59 15.78 5.34
CA LEU A 314 4.09 16.02 3.98
C LEU A 314 4.31 17.47 3.54
N ALA A 315 4.12 18.45 4.42
CA ALA A 315 4.34 19.86 4.13
C ALA A 315 5.75 20.16 3.61
N ALA A 316 6.78 19.55 4.21
CA ALA A 316 8.16 19.75 3.77
C ALA A 316 8.45 19.07 2.42
N VAL A 317 7.72 17.98 2.10
CA VAL A 317 7.81 17.27 0.83
C VAL A 317 7.06 18.02 -0.26
N ALA A 318 5.81 18.41 -0.01
CA ALA A 318 4.91 19.07 -0.96
C ALA A 318 5.34 20.51 -1.32
N ARG A 319 6.20 21.16 -0.52
CA ARG A 319 6.84 22.43 -0.89
C ARG A 319 7.91 22.29 -1.98
N GLN A 320 8.42 21.08 -2.21
CA GLN A 320 9.35 20.81 -3.31
C GLN A 320 8.54 20.69 -4.60
N SER A 321 8.95 21.37 -5.67
CA SER A 321 8.24 21.35 -6.96
C SER A 321 7.93 19.93 -7.45
N ARG A 322 8.87 19.01 -7.23
CA ARG A 322 8.75 17.58 -7.56
C ARG A 322 7.53 16.89 -6.94
N TYR A 323 7.04 17.36 -5.80
CA TYR A 323 5.93 16.74 -5.07
C TYR A 323 4.80 17.72 -4.75
N ALA A 324 4.77 18.88 -5.41
CA ALA A 324 3.70 19.84 -5.26
C ALA A 324 2.36 19.24 -5.76
N ILE A 325 1.28 19.56 -5.06
CA ILE A 325 -0.07 19.22 -5.50
C ILE A 325 -0.59 20.39 -6.33
N GLU A 326 -0.87 20.17 -7.61
CA GLU A 326 -1.47 21.19 -8.47
C GLU A 326 -2.96 21.35 -8.14
N ALA A 327 -3.45 22.60 -8.06
CA ALA A 327 -4.87 22.88 -7.81
C ALA A 327 -5.80 22.19 -8.83
N ALA A 328 -5.38 22.15 -10.10
CA ALA A 328 -6.13 21.50 -11.17
C ALA A 328 -6.30 19.98 -10.95
N ALA A 329 -5.36 19.34 -10.26
CA ALA A 329 -5.41 17.90 -9.95
C ALA A 329 -6.48 17.55 -8.90
N LEU A 330 -6.98 18.56 -8.15
CA LEU A 330 -8.06 18.36 -7.19
C LEU A 330 -9.43 18.21 -7.86
N ARG A 331 -9.62 18.77 -9.06
CA ARG A 331 -10.93 18.84 -9.72
C ARG A 331 -11.58 17.46 -9.83
N GLY A 332 -12.83 17.35 -9.35
CA GLY A 332 -13.59 16.11 -9.35
C GLY A 332 -13.25 15.13 -8.22
N LEU A 333 -12.22 15.41 -7.40
CA LEU A 333 -11.93 14.61 -6.22
C LEU A 333 -12.83 15.02 -5.06
N THR A 334 -13.31 14.03 -4.31
CA THR A 334 -14.06 14.24 -3.08
C THR A 334 -13.12 14.63 -1.94
N LEU A 335 -13.38 15.72 -1.23
CA LEU A 335 -12.51 16.22 -0.15
C LEU A 335 -12.24 15.17 0.93
N SER A 336 -13.27 14.44 1.37
CA SER A 336 -13.12 13.42 2.43
C SER A 336 -12.22 12.24 2.05
N ARG A 337 -11.98 12.02 0.75
CA ARG A 337 -11.00 11.01 0.29
C ARG A 337 -9.55 11.50 0.43
N LEU A 338 -9.34 12.79 0.65
CA LEU A 338 -8.04 13.44 0.79
C LEU A 338 -7.66 13.71 2.25
N ASP A 339 -8.45 13.27 3.23
CA ASP A 339 -8.24 13.50 4.68
C ASP A 339 -6.86 13.04 5.19
N HIS A 340 -6.23 12.10 4.48
CA HIS A 340 -4.89 11.59 4.78
C HIS A 340 -3.76 12.56 4.39
N LEU A 341 -4.01 13.49 3.46
CA LEU A 341 -3.05 14.50 3.00
C LEU A 341 -2.99 15.69 3.97
N ARG A 342 -2.48 15.45 5.17
CA ARG A 342 -2.29 16.49 6.20
C ARG A 342 -0.86 16.99 6.16
N GLY A 343 -0.65 18.31 6.29
CA GLY A 343 0.69 18.88 6.22
C GLY A 343 1.66 18.30 7.25
N ASP A 344 1.16 17.92 8.43
CA ASP A 344 1.94 17.32 9.52
C ASP A 344 2.10 15.80 9.42
N ALA A 345 1.47 15.14 8.45
CA ALA A 345 1.54 13.70 8.26
C ALA A 345 2.98 13.26 7.98
N PRO A 346 3.60 12.42 8.83
CA PRO A 346 4.98 11.98 8.62
C PRO A 346 5.05 10.96 7.47
N VAL A 347 6.04 11.11 6.58
CA VAL A 347 6.37 10.11 5.57
C VAL A 347 7.25 9.03 6.20
N LEU A 348 6.66 7.91 6.58
CA LEU A 348 7.39 6.81 7.26
C LEU A 348 8.09 5.86 6.29
N ALA A 349 7.66 5.82 5.04
CA ALA A 349 8.21 4.94 4.03
C ALA A 349 8.22 5.60 2.65
N THR A 350 9.20 5.23 1.83
CA THR A 350 9.21 5.58 0.41
C THR A 350 9.39 4.32 -0.44
N HIS A 351 8.76 4.34 -1.61
CA HIS A 351 8.63 3.19 -2.49
C HIS A 351 8.94 3.56 -3.93
N HIS A 352 9.17 2.53 -4.74
CA HIS A 352 9.37 2.62 -6.17
C HIS A 352 8.60 1.50 -6.88
N GLY A 353 8.35 1.72 -8.16
CA GLY A 353 7.95 0.68 -9.08
C GLY A 353 9.05 -0.38 -9.30
N ALA A 354 8.78 -1.34 -10.17
CA ALA A 354 9.77 -2.30 -10.60
C ALA A 354 9.72 -2.51 -12.11
N TYR A 355 10.88 -2.74 -12.72
CA TYR A 355 10.98 -3.21 -14.10
C TYR A 355 11.73 -4.55 -14.15
N GLY A 356 11.34 -5.44 -15.06
CA GLY A 356 11.82 -6.81 -15.14
C GLY A 356 10.75 -7.84 -14.77
N SER A 357 11.08 -8.80 -13.90
CA SER A 357 10.11 -9.81 -13.46
C SER A 357 9.10 -9.20 -12.48
N SER A 358 7.85 -9.64 -12.49
CA SER A 358 6.88 -9.20 -11.48
C SER A 358 7.27 -9.67 -10.07
N ARG A 359 7.08 -8.78 -9.09
CA ARG A 359 7.22 -9.04 -7.65
C ARG A 359 6.10 -9.95 -7.11
N SER A 360 5.01 -10.13 -7.86
CA SER A 360 3.88 -10.96 -7.49
C SER A 360 4.06 -12.42 -7.88
N GLU A 361 3.53 -13.34 -7.08
CA GLU A 361 3.54 -14.77 -7.37
C GLU A 361 2.40 -15.24 -8.27
N ALA A 362 1.28 -14.51 -8.27
CA ALA A 362 0.11 -14.79 -9.09
C ALA A 362 -0.27 -13.56 -9.93
N GLY A 363 -0.87 -13.80 -11.09
CA GLY A 363 -1.21 -12.79 -12.10
C GLY A 363 -2.66 -12.31 -12.05
N GLN A 364 -3.40 -12.57 -10.97
CA GLN A 364 -4.81 -12.17 -10.86
C GLN A 364 -5.02 -10.66 -11.03
N TRP A 365 -4.05 -9.85 -10.63
CA TRP A 365 -4.05 -8.40 -10.79
C TRP A 365 -4.00 -7.94 -12.26
N LEU A 366 -3.46 -8.75 -13.19
CA LEU A 366 -3.45 -8.43 -14.63
C LEU A 366 -4.87 -8.34 -15.23
N TYR A 367 -5.83 -9.02 -14.61
CA TYR A 367 -7.23 -9.02 -15.04
C TYR A 367 -8.03 -7.86 -14.43
N GLN A 368 -7.37 -6.98 -13.69
CA GLN A 368 -7.93 -5.75 -13.11
C GLN A 368 -7.24 -4.48 -13.65
N LEU A 369 -6.46 -4.62 -14.73
CA LEU A 369 -5.78 -3.50 -15.39
C LEU A 369 -6.78 -2.47 -15.94
N SER A 370 -6.31 -1.22 -16.06
CA SER A 370 -7.01 -0.16 -16.78
C SER A 370 -7.30 -0.58 -18.23
N ALA A 371 -8.22 0.12 -18.90
CA ALA A 371 -8.52 -0.15 -20.30
C ALA A 371 -7.27 0.00 -21.21
N GLU A 372 -6.43 1.00 -20.94
CA GLU A 372 -5.16 1.24 -21.67
C GLU A 372 -4.20 0.06 -21.49
N ASP A 373 -3.89 -0.28 -20.23
CA ASP A 373 -2.91 -1.34 -19.93
C ASP A 373 -3.43 -2.72 -20.34
N ARG A 374 -4.74 -2.95 -20.25
CA ARG A 374 -5.38 -4.18 -20.76
C ARG A 374 -5.24 -4.28 -22.28
N ALA A 375 -5.43 -3.19 -23.02
CA ALA A 375 -5.24 -3.20 -24.47
C ALA A 375 -3.79 -3.56 -24.86
N GLU A 376 -2.80 -3.11 -24.08
CA GLU A 376 -1.41 -3.50 -24.24
C GLU A 376 -1.18 -4.98 -23.91
N PHE A 377 -1.73 -5.43 -22.78
CA PHE A 377 -1.65 -6.80 -22.29
C PHE A 377 -2.21 -7.81 -23.30
N THR A 378 -3.33 -7.47 -23.95
CA THR A 378 -4.08 -8.32 -24.88
C THR A 378 -3.94 -7.87 -26.34
N ARG A 379 -2.84 -7.20 -26.71
CA ARG A 379 -2.66 -6.67 -28.08
C ARG A 379 -2.80 -7.75 -29.15
N ASP A 380 -2.18 -8.90 -28.91
CA ASP A 380 -2.21 -10.08 -29.77
C ASP A 380 -2.01 -11.34 -28.95
N ARG A 381 -2.35 -12.50 -29.51
CA ARG A 381 -2.33 -13.78 -28.79
C ARG A 381 -0.92 -14.18 -28.34
N ASP A 382 0.10 -13.93 -29.15
CA ASP A 382 1.46 -14.33 -28.82
C ASP A 382 2.03 -13.45 -27.69
N SER A 383 1.76 -12.15 -27.74
CA SER A 383 2.08 -11.22 -26.65
C SER A 383 1.34 -11.59 -25.36
N TYR A 384 0.05 -11.89 -25.45
CA TYR A 384 -0.74 -12.34 -24.30
C TYR A 384 -0.13 -13.56 -23.61
N LEU A 385 0.17 -14.62 -24.38
CA LEU A 385 0.74 -15.87 -23.84
C LEU A 385 2.13 -15.69 -23.21
N ARG A 386 2.89 -14.67 -23.62
CA ARG A 386 4.14 -14.29 -22.94
C ARG A 386 3.87 -13.48 -21.67
N ASN A 387 2.93 -12.53 -21.75
CA ASN A 387 2.68 -11.54 -20.70
C ASN A 387 1.96 -12.13 -19.47
N VAL A 388 1.15 -13.17 -19.63
CA VAL A 388 0.46 -13.85 -18.50
C VAL A 388 1.42 -14.41 -17.44
N GLU A 389 2.67 -14.67 -17.81
CA GLU A 389 3.70 -15.13 -16.87
C GLU A 389 4.42 -13.98 -16.17
N MET A 390 4.24 -12.73 -16.62
CA MET A 390 4.80 -11.52 -16.00
C MET A 390 6.32 -11.58 -15.82
N GLY A 391 7.02 -12.11 -16.82
CA GLY A 391 8.48 -12.24 -16.81
C GLY A 391 9.23 -10.97 -17.20
N SER A 392 8.56 -10.03 -17.87
CA SER A 392 9.20 -8.86 -18.50
C SER A 392 8.23 -7.70 -18.58
N ILE A 393 8.06 -6.99 -17.47
CA ILE A 393 7.12 -5.88 -17.31
C ILE A 393 7.78 -4.66 -16.69
N TRP A 394 7.14 -3.50 -16.86
CA TRP A 394 7.25 -2.36 -15.96
C TRP A 394 5.98 -2.33 -15.12
N TYR A 395 6.09 -2.05 -13.83
CA TYR A 395 4.97 -1.77 -12.96
C TYR A 395 5.34 -0.63 -12.01
N GLY A 396 4.64 0.50 -12.09
CA GLY A 396 4.90 1.65 -11.23
C GLY A 396 4.00 2.84 -11.54
N PHE A 397 4.14 3.93 -10.79
CA PHE A 397 3.35 5.14 -11.00
C PHE A 397 4.07 6.11 -11.93
N ARG A 398 3.30 6.83 -12.77
CA ARG A 398 3.84 7.91 -13.61
C ARG A 398 4.00 9.22 -12.85
N GLN A 399 3.39 9.36 -11.68
CA GLN A 399 3.47 10.54 -10.82
C GLN A 399 3.61 10.07 -9.38
N ALA A 400 4.24 10.88 -8.51
CA ALA A 400 4.34 10.50 -7.10
C ALA A 400 2.95 10.40 -6.47
N ARG A 401 2.77 9.48 -5.52
CA ARG A 401 1.51 9.40 -4.75
C ARG A 401 1.79 9.12 -3.28
N ALA A 402 0.91 9.60 -2.42
CA ALA A 402 0.93 9.29 -1.00
C ALA A 402 -0.25 8.38 -0.62
N SER A 403 0.00 7.39 0.22
CA SER A 403 -1.04 6.48 0.74
C SER A 403 -0.74 6.07 2.18
N GLY A 404 -1.76 5.68 2.95
CA GLY A 404 -1.56 5.15 4.32
C GLY A 404 -0.94 3.76 4.37
N VAL A 405 -0.96 3.04 3.24
CA VAL A 405 -0.41 1.69 3.07
C VAL A 405 0.35 1.57 1.76
N ALA A 406 1.21 0.56 1.67
CA ALA A 406 1.96 0.21 0.48
C ALA A 406 1.75 -1.26 0.11
N ASN A 407 2.02 -1.56 -1.16
CA ASN A 407 1.74 -2.87 -1.75
C ASN A 407 2.95 -3.81 -1.79
N PHE A 408 4.16 -3.27 -1.59
CA PHE A 408 5.42 -4.01 -1.69
C PHE A 408 6.42 -3.48 -0.66
N THR A 409 7.52 -4.22 -0.48
CA THR A 409 8.68 -3.79 0.33
C THR A 409 9.06 -2.32 0.07
N PRO A 410 9.06 -1.46 1.10
CA PRO A 410 9.62 -0.11 1.02
C PRO A 410 11.10 -0.13 0.67
N PHE A 411 11.54 0.89 -0.06
CA PHE A 411 12.95 1.11 -0.32
C PHE A 411 13.62 1.79 0.87
N ALA A 412 13.03 2.88 1.38
CA ALA A 412 13.53 3.56 2.59
C ALA A 412 12.44 3.70 3.65
N LEU A 413 12.87 3.64 4.91
CA LEU A 413 12.04 3.62 6.11
C LEU A 413 12.54 4.68 7.10
N ASP A 414 11.61 5.39 7.76
CA ASP A 414 11.89 6.16 8.97
C ASP A 414 11.58 5.32 10.22
N ASN A 415 12.58 4.56 10.66
CA ASN A 415 12.53 3.76 11.87
C ASN A 415 13.01 4.55 13.10
N SER A 416 12.96 5.89 13.05
CA SER A 416 13.03 6.73 14.26
C SER A 416 11.72 6.73 15.04
N ALA A 417 10.60 6.50 14.35
CA ALA A 417 9.34 6.07 14.94
C ALA A 417 9.35 4.55 15.19
N LEU A 418 8.56 4.09 16.17
CA LEU A 418 8.36 2.66 16.43
C LEU A 418 7.65 2.01 15.21
N LEU A 419 8.41 1.44 14.27
CA LEU A 419 7.83 0.63 13.20
C LEU A 419 7.58 -0.79 13.71
N PRO A 420 6.45 -1.43 13.38
CA PRO A 420 6.12 -2.76 13.87
C PRO A 420 6.95 -3.86 13.20
N CYS A 421 7.11 -5.00 13.87
CA CYS A 421 7.57 -6.21 13.19
C CYS A 421 6.51 -6.72 12.21
N THR A 422 6.93 -7.64 11.34
CA THR A 422 6.03 -8.48 10.53
C THR A 422 6.13 -9.94 10.96
N ASN A 423 5.28 -10.79 10.40
CA ASN A 423 5.40 -12.22 10.61
C ASN A 423 6.72 -12.73 9.99
N PRO A 424 7.61 -13.39 10.76
CA PRO A 424 8.85 -13.97 10.23
C PRO A 424 8.63 -15.04 9.15
N HIS A 425 7.42 -15.59 9.04
CA HIS A 425 7.09 -16.70 8.16
C HIS A 425 5.95 -16.37 7.18
N GLY A 426 5.98 -17.02 6.02
CA GLY A 426 4.97 -16.89 4.96
C GLY A 426 5.19 -15.64 4.08
N ARG A 427 4.68 -15.70 2.84
CA ARG A 427 4.66 -14.53 1.95
C ARG A 427 3.56 -13.55 2.35
N GLY A 428 3.68 -12.30 1.89
CA GLY A 428 2.78 -11.21 2.24
C GLY A 428 3.19 -10.51 3.53
N GLU A 429 4.44 -10.71 3.96
CA GLU A 429 5.02 -10.05 5.13
C GLU A 429 5.09 -8.53 4.95
N ASP A 430 5.25 -8.05 3.72
CA ASP A 430 5.23 -6.63 3.35
C ASP A 430 3.82 -6.02 3.48
N ALA A 431 2.79 -6.72 3.01
CA ALA A 431 1.39 -6.32 3.17
C ALA A 431 0.98 -6.29 4.63
N LEU A 432 1.38 -7.29 5.42
CA LEU A 432 1.15 -7.31 6.87
C LEU A 432 1.88 -6.17 7.58
N PHE A 433 3.17 -5.98 7.30
CA PHE A 433 3.96 -4.87 7.84
C PHE A 433 3.27 -3.52 7.55
N SER A 434 2.86 -3.30 6.31
CA SER A 434 2.24 -2.05 5.91
C SER A 434 0.94 -1.81 6.66
N ARG A 435 0.12 -2.83 6.84
CA ARG A 435 -1.16 -2.70 7.53
C ARG A 435 -1.00 -2.49 9.03
N VAL A 436 -0.04 -3.15 9.67
CA VAL A 436 0.26 -2.93 11.08
C VAL A 436 0.88 -1.55 11.29
N THR A 437 1.64 -1.04 10.31
CA THR A 437 2.18 0.32 10.35
C THR A 437 1.06 1.35 10.29
N GLU A 438 0.06 1.18 9.42
CA GLU A 438 -1.14 2.03 9.39
C GLU A 438 -1.90 1.96 10.72
N LEU A 439 -2.01 0.78 11.33
CA LEU A 439 -2.59 0.65 12.67
C LEU A 439 -1.78 1.44 13.69
N CYS A 440 -0.46 1.33 13.71
CA CYS A 440 0.41 2.04 14.67
C CYS A 440 0.42 3.56 14.44
N HIS A 441 0.36 3.98 13.18
CA HIS A 441 0.58 5.36 12.74
C HIS A 441 -0.49 5.79 11.74
N GLY A 442 -1.76 5.81 12.16
CA GLY A 442 -2.91 6.04 11.26
C GLY A 442 -2.96 7.39 10.55
N GLY A 443 -2.06 8.31 10.88
CA GLY A 443 -1.89 9.60 10.22
C GLY A 443 -0.60 9.73 9.42
N ALA A 444 0.16 8.65 9.26
CA ALA A 444 1.40 8.61 8.49
C ALA A 444 1.15 8.26 7.02
N LEU A 445 2.14 8.58 6.20
CA LEU A 445 2.13 8.35 4.76
C LEU A 445 3.27 7.44 4.32
N MET A 446 3.00 6.69 3.27
CA MET A 446 3.96 5.98 2.45
C MET A 446 3.95 6.66 1.08
N LEU A 447 5.12 7.10 0.62
CA LEU A 447 5.26 7.85 -0.64
C LEU A 447 5.80 6.95 -1.74
N GLU A 448 5.03 6.71 -2.79
CA GLU A 448 5.48 6.03 -4.00
C GLU A 448 6.06 7.08 -4.96
N LEU A 449 7.33 6.93 -5.32
CA LEU A 449 8.00 7.83 -6.27
C LEU A 449 7.79 7.33 -7.71
N PRO A 450 7.79 8.22 -8.72
CA PRO A 450 7.62 7.86 -10.13
C PRO A 450 8.92 7.31 -10.75
N VAL A 451 9.58 6.42 -10.02
CA VAL A 451 10.80 5.72 -10.40
C VAL A 451 10.61 4.23 -10.15
N ALA A 452 11.43 3.40 -10.77
CA ALA A 452 11.40 1.95 -10.63
C ALA A 452 12.80 1.39 -10.50
N VAL A 453 12.92 0.30 -9.74
CA VAL A 453 14.16 -0.50 -9.64
C VAL A 453 14.08 -1.71 -10.57
N GLY A 454 15.22 -2.18 -11.07
CA GLY A 454 15.26 -3.46 -11.75
C GLY A 454 14.99 -4.60 -10.77
N HIS A 455 14.20 -5.59 -11.17
CA HIS A 455 13.90 -6.78 -10.37
C HIS A 455 14.04 -8.03 -11.26
N VAL A 456 15.04 -8.87 -10.95
CA VAL A 456 15.48 -9.97 -11.83
C VAL A 456 15.50 -11.28 -11.07
N GLN A 457 14.71 -12.24 -11.55
CA GLN A 457 14.65 -13.58 -10.96
C GLN A 457 15.68 -14.52 -11.58
N GLU A 458 16.16 -15.52 -10.82
CA GLU A 458 17.16 -16.50 -11.28
C GLU A 458 16.64 -17.35 -12.45
N ALA A 459 15.32 -17.53 -12.50
CA ALA A 459 14.64 -18.24 -13.57
C ALA A 459 13.24 -17.64 -13.80
N GLN A 460 12.71 -17.88 -15.01
CA GLN A 460 11.34 -17.55 -15.33
C GLN A 460 10.38 -18.39 -14.49
N ARG A 461 9.46 -17.72 -13.79
CA ARG A 461 8.41 -18.40 -13.00
C ARG A 461 7.18 -18.65 -13.86
N LYS A 462 6.61 -19.86 -13.73
CA LYS A 462 5.28 -20.19 -14.25
C LYS A 462 4.23 -19.82 -13.21
N ARG A 463 3.47 -18.76 -13.48
CA ARG A 463 2.47 -18.17 -12.58
C ARG A 463 1.04 -18.48 -13.03
N SER A 464 0.84 -18.75 -14.32
CA SER A 464 -0.47 -19.07 -14.88
C SER A 464 -1.25 -20.17 -14.14
N PRO A 465 -0.65 -21.29 -13.65
CA PRO A 465 -1.41 -22.30 -12.92
C PRO A 465 -2.01 -21.77 -11.60
N THR A 466 -1.24 -20.98 -10.85
CA THR A 466 -1.72 -20.35 -9.60
C THR A 466 -2.75 -19.26 -9.89
N THR A 467 -2.56 -18.50 -10.97
CA THR A 467 -3.50 -17.45 -11.38
C THR A 467 -4.89 -17.99 -11.70
N LEU A 468 -4.95 -19.11 -12.44
CA LEU A 468 -6.19 -19.75 -12.89
C LEU A 468 -6.85 -20.63 -11.80
N ALA A 469 -6.12 -20.95 -10.73
CA ALA A 469 -6.67 -21.68 -9.59
C ALA A 469 -7.58 -20.79 -8.72
N ALA A 470 -8.35 -21.45 -7.84
CA ALA A 470 -9.15 -20.73 -6.86
C ALA A 470 -8.25 -19.89 -5.93
N HIS A 471 -8.64 -18.64 -5.71
CA HIS A 471 -7.93 -17.73 -4.84
C HIS A 471 -7.91 -18.28 -3.41
N THR A 472 -6.71 -18.42 -2.88
CA THR A 472 -6.43 -18.99 -1.56
C THR A 472 -5.41 -18.09 -0.87
N PRO A 473 -5.86 -17.02 -0.19
CA PRO A 473 -4.98 -16.10 0.51
C PRO A 473 -4.13 -16.82 1.57
N ARG A 474 -2.97 -16.25 1.86
CA ARG A 474 -2.04 -16.74 2.89
C ARG A 474 -2.36 -16.12 4.26
N PHE A 475 -1.82 -16.69 5.33
CA PHE A 475 -2.02 -16.19 6.70
C PHE A 475 -1.74 -14.69 6.86
N ASN A 476 -0.65 -14.17 6.29
CA ASN A 476 -0.30 -12.76 6.44
C ASN A 476 -1.33 -11.81 5.79
N TYR A 477 -1.92 -12.21 4.65
CA TYR A 477 -3.01 -11.45 4.02
C TYR A 477 -4.30 -11.54 4.84
N PHE A 478 -4.62 -12.71 5.40
CA PHE A 478 -5.75 -12.88 6.32
C PHE A 478 -5.66 -11.94 7.52
N VAL A 479 -4.50 -11.85 8.17
CA VAL A 479 -4.29 -10.94 9.31
C VAL A 479 -4.33 -9.48 8.86
N ALA A 480 -3.75 -9.14 7.71
CA ALA A 480 -3.82 -7.77 7.19
C ALA A 480 -5.27 -7.34 6.91
N ASP A 481 -6.09 -8.20 6.30
CA ASP A 481 -7.51 -7.92 6.08
C ASP A 481 -8.30 -7.84 7.39
N PHE A 482 -7.96 -8.70 8.37
CA PHE A 482 -8.52 -8.62 9.72
C PHE A 482 -8.22 -7.26 10.36
N ILE A 483 -6.96 -6.80 10.34
CA ILE A 483 -6.59 -5.48 10.88
C ILE A 483 -7.35 -4.36 10.18
N ARG A 484 -7.45 -4.41 8.85
CA ARG A 484 -8.16 -3.39 8.05
C ARG A 484 -9.60 -3.21 8.50
N THR A 485 -10.31 -4.30 8.82
CA THR A 485 -11.71 -4.23 9.27
C THR A 485 -11.86 -3.73 10.70
N ARG A 486 -10.82 -3.88 11.54
CA ARG A 486 -10.80 -3.46 12.94
C ARG A 486 -10.19 -2.08 13.18
N LEU A 487 -9.49 -1.51 12.20
CA LEU A 487 -8.78 -0.22 12.34
C LEU A 487 -9.61 0.89 13.02
N PRO A 488 -10.92 1.09 12.69
CA PRO A 488 -11.72 2.12 13.33
C PRO A 488 -11.95 1.94 14.84
N GLU A 489 -11.72 0.74 15.39
CA GLU A 489 -11.87 0.43 16.81
C GLU A 489 -10.66 0.92 17.66
N PHE A 490 -9.56 1.32 17.03
CA PHE A 490 -8.32 1.72 17.70
C PHE A 490 -8.22 3.25 17.84
N SER A 491 -8.29 3.76 19.08
CA SER A 491 -8.28 5.20 19.36
C SER A 491 -7.04 5.74 20.07
N ALA A 492 -6.17 4.87 20.61
CA ALA A 492 -4.95 5.31 21.33
C ALA A 492 -4.00 6.06 20.38
N ASP A 493 -3.18 7.00 20.85
CA ASP A 493 -2.14 7.63 20.00
C ASP A 493 -0.78 6.92 20.10
N ASP A 494 -0.53 6.18 21.18
CA ASP A 494 0.71 5.46 21.39
C ASP A 494 0.76 4.18 20.52
N PRO A 495 1.74 4.04 19.60
CA PRO A 495 1.85 2.85 18.75
C PRO A 495 2.11 1.57 19.57
N ALA A 496 2.79 1.66 20.72
CA ALA A 496 3.01 0.49 21.58
C ALA A 496 1.70 -0.02 22.21
N GLN A 497 0.85 0.89 22.69
CA GLN A 497 -0.48 0.55 23.18
C GLN A 497 -1.36 -0.07 22.08
N ARG A 498 -1.32 0.47 20.84
CA ARG A 498 -2.06 -0.09 19.71
C ARG A 498 -1.59 -1.50 19.36
N LEU A 499 -0.28 -1.78 19.38
CA LEU A 499 0.27 -3.12 19.19
C LEU A 499 -0.18 -4.09 20.29
N GLY A 500 -0.18 -3.65 21.54
CA GLY A 500 -0.70 -4.44 22.67
C GLY A 500 -2.19 -4.79 22.49
N LEU A 501 -3.00 -3.83 22.05
CA LEU A 501 -4.41 -4.07 21.75
C LEU A 501 -4.59 -5.04 20.57
N LEU A 502 -3.79 -4.90 19.50
CA LEU A 502 -3.79 -5.84 18.39
C LEU A 502 -3.44 -7.26 18.87
N ALA A 503 -2.40 -7.42 19.69
CA ALA A 503 -2.03 -8.70 20.28
C ALA A 503 -3.19 -9.32 21.09
N ALA A 504 -3.95 -8.52 21.84
CA ALA A 504 -5.13 -8.99 22.56
C ALA A 504 -6.24 -9.47 21.60
N HIS A 505 -6.51 -8.76 20.50
CA HIS A 505 -7.47 -9.21 19.48
C HIS A 505 -7.04 -10.51 18.80
N LEU A 506 -5.75 -10.69 18.50
CA LEU A 506 -5.25 -11.95 17.92
C LEU A 506 -5.39 -13.12 18.91
N ARG A 507 -5.16 -12.87 20.20
CA ARG A 507 -5.39 -13.87 21.26
C ARG A 507 -6.85 -14.23 21.45
N ASP A 508 -7.77 -13.28 21.28
CA ASP A 508 -9.20 -13.55 21.31
C ASP A 508 -9.59 -14.53 20.17
N VAL A 509 -9.10 -14.28 18.95
CA VAL A 509 -9.27 -15.19 17.82
C VAL A 509 -8.63 -16.56 18.09
N ALA A 510 -7.41 -16.58 18.64
CA ALA A 510 -6.74 -17.82 19.01
C ALA A 510 -7.50 -18.61 20.08
N GLY A 511 -8.11 -17.91 21.05
CA GLY A 511 -8.89 -18.43 22.17
C GLY A 511 -10.31 -18.88 21.83
N ALA A 512 -10.82 -18.58 20.64
CA ALA A 512 -12.14 -19.02 20.18
C ALA A 512 -12.30 -20.55 20.18
N SER A 513 -13.52 -21.07 20.05
CA SER A 513 -13.72 -22.52 19.88
C SER A 513 -13.14 -23.00 18.54
N GLU A 514 -12.86 -24.31 18.41
CA GLU A 514 -12.42 -24.89 17.13
C GLU A 514 -13.41 -24.56 16.00
N GLN A 515 -14.71 -24.71 16.27
CA GLN A 515 -15.76 -24.35 15.34
C GLN A 515 -15.77 -22.85 15.01
N GLY A 516 -15.51 -21.97 15.99
CA GLY A 516 -15.43 -20.53 15.79
C GLY A 516 -14.29 -20.13 14.85
N ARG A 517 -13.10 -20.68 15.07
CA ARG A 517 -11.93 -20.48 14.19
C ARG A 517 -12.16 -21.00 12.78
N ALA A 518 -12.73 -22.21 12.65
CA ALA A 518 -13.08 -22.76 11.34
C ALA A 518 -14.10 -21.89 10.60
N ARG A 519 -15.12 -21.39 11.30
CA ARG A 519 -16.12 -20.47 10.73
C ARG A 519 -15.49 -19.17 10.24
N GLN A 520 -14.60 -18.56 11.02
CA GLN A 520 -13.93 -17.32 10.64
C GLN A 520 -13.10 -17.48 9.36
N LEU A 521 -12.39 -18.61 9.22
CA LEU A 521 -11.66 -18.93 7.99
C LEU A 521 -12.61 -19.14 6.79
N GLN A 522 -13.73 -19.81 7.01
CA GLN A 522 -14.75 -20.01 5.97
C GLN A 522 -15.34 -18.68 5.48
N GLU A 523 -15.73 -17.81 6.41
CA GLU A 523 -16.28 -16.48 6.11
C GLU A 523 -15.27 -15.62 5.35
N TYR A 524 -14.00 -15.62 5.80
CA TYR A 524 -12.94 -14.90 5.12
C TYR A 524 -12.71 -15.38 3.68
N LEU A 525 -12.58 -16.70 3.48
CA LEU A 525 -12.37 -17.29 2.17
C LEU A 525 -13.57 -17.05 1.25
N ALA A 526 -14.78 -17.11 1.79
CA ALA A 526 -16.00 -16.81 1.05
C ALA A 526 -16.03 -15.35 0.58
N TYR A 527 -15.77 -14.42 1.50
CA TYR A 527 -15.71 -12.99 1.18
C TYR A 527 -14.64 -12.68 0.14
N SER A 528 -13.41 -13.15 0.35
CA SER A 528 -12.27 -12.88 -0.53
C SER A 528 -12.50 -13.40 -1.97
N ARG A 529 -13.13 -14.57 -2.12
CA ARG A 529 -13.50 -15.12 -3.43
C ARG A 529 -14.67 -14.40 -4.07
N ALA A 530 -15.70 -14.06 -3.30
CA ALA A 530 -16.86 -13.32 -3.80
C ALA A 530 -16.45 -11.93 -4.33
N ASP A 531 -15.63 -11.21 -3.56
CA ASP A 531 -15.07 -9.91 -3.92
C ASP A 531 -14.19 -9.98 -5.18
N LEU A 532 -13.35 -11.02 -5.33
CA LEU A 532 -12.61 -11.24 -6.57
C LEU A 532 -13.54 -11.51 -7.77
N ILE A 533 -14.56 -12.35 -7.60
CA ILE A 533 -15.54 -12.66 -8.66
C ILE A 533 -16.26 -11.39 -9.10
N GLU A 534 -16.78 -10.59 -8.16
CA GLU A 534 -17.49 -9.34 -8.46
C GLU A 534 -16.62 -8.38 -9.27
N ARG A 535 -15.37 -8.17 -8.85
CA ARG A 535 -14.44 -7.33 -9.62
C ARG A 535 -14.17 -7.86 -11.03
N LEU A 536 -13.97 -9.16 -11.18
CA LEU A 536 -13.71 -9.78 -12.49
C LEU A 536 -14.93 -9.75 -13.40
N GLN A 537 -16.14 -9.90 -12.85
CA GLN A 537 -17.39 -9.72 -13.59
C GLN A 537 -17.52 -8.28 -14.09
N GLY A 538 -17.26 -7.30 -13.22
CA GLY A 538 -17.24 -5.89 -13.63
C GLY A 538 -16.23 -5.59 -14.74
N GLN A 539 -15.02 -6.17 -14.68
CA GLN A 539 -14.01 -6.04 -15.74
C GLN A 539 -14.42 -6.74 -17.03
N TYR A 540 -15.07 -7.90 -16.94
CA TYR A 540 -15.58 -8.64 -18.08
C TYR A 540 -16.68 -7.87 -18.81
N ASP A 541 -17.68 -7.39 -18.07
CA ASP A 541 -18.80 -6.62 -18.60
C ASP A 541 -18.36 -5.26 -19.17
N GLY A 542 -17.37 -4.64 -18.53
CA GLY A 542 -16.75 -3.39 -18.98
C GLY A 542 -15.78 -3.53 -20.16
N ALA A 543 -15.58 -4.74 -20.69
CA ALA A 543 -14.63 -5.00 -21.77
C ALA A 543 -15.19 -5.95 -22.86
N PRO A 544 -16.34 -5.62 -23.49
CA PRO A 544 -16.99 -6.50 -24.47
C PRO A 544 -16.10 -6.83 -25.68
N ASP A 545 -15.21 -5.90 -26.05
CA ASP A 545 -14.30 -6.03 -27.19
C ASP A 545 -12.97 -6.72 -26.82
N ALA A 546 -12.79 -7.15 -25.57
CA ALA A 546 -11.57 -7.85 -25.16
C ALA A 546 -11.43 -9.18 -25.93
N PRO A 547 -10.22 -9.59 -26.32
CA PRO A 547 -10.04 -10.83 -27.09
C PRO A 547 -10.52 -12.10 -26.38
N ILE A 548 -10.99 -13.08 -27.17
CA ILE A 548 -11.59 -14.32 -26.64
C ILE A 548 -10.68 -15.10 -25.69
N TYR A 549 -9.36 -15.04 -25.88
CA TYR A 549 -8.39 -15.71 -25.01
C TYR A 549 -8.29 -15.06 -23.62
N TRP A 550 -8.40 -13.74 -23.53
CA TRP A 550 -8.45 -13.03 -22.24
C TRP A 550 -9.79 -13.32 -21.54
N GLN A 551 -10.88 -13.23 -22.29
CA GLN A 551 -12.22 -13.53 -21.77
C GLN A 551 -12.31 -14.98 -21.25
N ALA A 552 -11.67 -15.93 -21.92
CA ALA A 552 -11.62 -17.33 -21.50
C ALA A 552 -10.91 -17.51 -20.15
N ASP A 553 -9.79 -16.81 -19.93
CA ASP A 553 -9.08 -16.86 -18.66
C ASP A 553 -9.87 -16.17 -17.54
N VAL A 554 -10.49 -15.01 -17.81
CA VAL A 554 -11.38 -14.34 -16.82
C VAL A 554 -12.51 -15.27 -16.39
N ARG A 555 -13.20 -15.91 -17.34
CA ARG A 555 -14.24 -16.91 -17.04
C ARG A 555 -13.68 -18.08 -16.24
N SER A 556 -12.50 -18.59 -16.62
CA SER A 556 -11.85 -19.70 -15.91
C SER A 556 -11.55 -19.35 -14.45
N ILE A 557 -11.07 -18.13 -14.18
CA ILE A 557 -10.81 -17.63 -12.82
C ILE A 557 -12.12 -17.49 -12.04
N ILE A 558 -13.15 -16.88 -12.64
CA ILE A 558 -14.48 -16.74 -12.01
C ILE A 558 -15.04 -18.12 -11.66
N GLU A 559 -15.01 -19.07 -12.59
CA GLU A 559 -15.51 -20.42 -12.38
C GLU A 559 -14.73 -21.19 -11.32
N ALA A 560 -13.40 -21.10 -11.31
CA ALA A 560 -12.57 -21.76 -10.31
C ALA A 560 -12.91 -21.27 -8.90
N ASN A 561 -13.10 -19.96 -8.73
CA ASN A 561 -13.49 -19.36 -7.45
C ASN A 561 -14.95 -19.68 -7.09
N GLY A 562 -15.87 -19.66 -8.06
CA GLY A 562 -17.28 -20.02 -7.85
C GLY A 562 -17.45 -21.48 -7.41
N ARG A 563 -16.71 -22.41 -8.02
CA ARG A 563 -16.68 -23.82 -7.58
C ARG A 563 -16.13 -23.95 -6.16
N ALA A 564 -15.07 -23.22 -5.83
CA ALA A 564 -14.46 -23.25 -4.49
C ALA A 564 -15.35 -22.65 -3.39
N LEU A 565 -16.31 -21.79 -3.72
CA LEU A 565 -17.28 -21.23 -2.75
C LEU A 565 -18.27 -22.28 -2.23
N ILE A 566 -18.67 -23.22 -3.08
CA ILE A 566 -19.69 -24.24 -2.76
C ILE A 566 -19.10 -25.61 -2.45
N ALA A 567 -17.80 -25.80 -2.67
CA ALA A 567 -17.14 -27.07 -2.45
C ALA A 567 -17.01 -27.39 -0.94
N PRO A 568 -17.39 -28.61 -0.49
CA PRO A 568 -17.18 -29.03 0.89
C PRO A 568 -15.68 -29.31 1.12
N SER A 569 -14.93 -28.27 1.46
CA SER A 569 -13.48 -28.31 1.66
C SER A 569 -13.09 -27.66 2.98
N ALA A 570 -11.95 -28.09 3.54
CA ALA A 570 -11.38 -27.44 4.71
C ALA A 570 -11.07 -25.96 4.38
N PRO A 571 -11.34 -25.02 5.30
CA PRO A 571 -11.11 -23.59 5.06
C PRO A 571 -9.63 -23.25 5.21
N ARG A 572 -8.84 -23.72 4.26
CA ARG A 572 -7.38 -23.70 4.27
C ARG A 572 -6.83 -22.41 3.66
N LEU A 573 -5.83 -21.82 4.32
CA LEU A 573 -5.01 -20.73 3.78
C LEU A 573 -3.82 -21.27 2.96
N GLY A 574 -3.33 -20.47 2.00
CA GLY A 574 -2.46 -20.95 0.92
C GLY A 574 -1.08 -21.45 1.36
N ASP A 575 -0.57 -21.03 2.51
CA ASP A 575 0.72 -21.45 3.07
C ASP A 575 0.62 -22.64 4.05
N TRP A 576 -0.58 -23.21 4.19
CA TRP A 576 -0.80 -24.40 5.01
C TRP A 576 -0.79 -25.70 4.19
N PRO A 577 -0.49 -26.86 4.80
CA PRO A 577 -0.42 -28.14 4.09
C PRO A 577 -1.70 -28.49 3.30
N ASP A 578 -1.59 -28.95 2.06
CA ASP A 578 -2.75 -29.18 1.17
C ASP A 578 -3.78 -30.18 1.74
N GLY A 579 -3.32 -31.18 2.50
CA GLY A 579 -4.17 -32.22 3.11
C GLY A 579 -4.69 -31.89 4.51
N ILE A 580 -4.52 -30.66 5.01
CA ILE A 580 -5.00 -30.27 6.33
C ILE A 580 -6.54 -30.25 6.35
N ASP A 581 -7.13 -30.89 7.36
CA ASP A 581 -8.58 -30.89 7.57
C ASP A 581 -9.04 -29.63 8.31
N ALA A 582 -10.36 -29.50 8.53
CA ALA A 582 -10.92 -28.31 9.17
C ALA A 582 -10.44 -28.12 10.62
N ALA A 583 -10.28 -29.21 11.38
CA ALA A 583 -9.75 -29.18 12.74
C ALA A 583 -8.28 -28.73 12.75
N GLY A 584 -7.47 -29.26 11.83
CA GLY A 584 -6.09 -28.86 11.60
C GLY A 584 -5.98 -27.38 11.20
N CYS A 585 -6.84 -26.88 10.30
CA CYS A 585 -6.91 -25.45 9.97
C CYS A 585 -7.18 -24.60 11.23
N ALA A 586 -8.14 -25.01 12.06
CA ALA A 586 -8.47 -24.30 13.28
C ALA A 586 -7.32 -24.34 14.30
N GLN A 587 -6.61 -25.46 14.43
CA GLN A 587 -5.44 -25.58 15.30
C GLN A 587 -4.28 -24.71 14.78
N ARG A 588 -4.07 -24.70 13.46
CA ARG A 588 -3.02 -23.90 12.82
C ARG A 588 -3.28 -22.41 12.97
N LEU A 589 -4.53 -21.98 12.78
CA LEU A 589 -4.93 -20.59 13.01
C LEU A 589 -4.63 -20.16 14.45
N ARG A 590 -4.97 -21.00 15.44
CA ARG A 590 -4.66 -20.71 16.84
C ARG A 590 -3.16 -20.51 17.05
N ALA A 591 -2.34 -21.45 16.56
CA ALA A 591 -0.89 -21.40 16.75
C ALA A 591 -0.26 -20.17 16.08
N ASP A 592 -0.58 -19.92 14.82
CA ASP A 592 -0.03 -18.77 14.07
C ASP A 592 -0.50 -17.44 14.69
N MET A 593 -1.73 -17.35 15.23
CA MET A 593 -2.24 -16.16 15.94
C MET A 593 -1.59 -15.94 17.30
N ASP A 594 -1.46 -16.98 18.13
CA ASP A 594 -0.81 -16.90 19.44
C ASP A 594 0.65 -16.47 19.30
N GLU A 595 1.36 -17.02 18.31
CA GLU A 595 2.75 -16.66 18.02
C GLU A 595 2.88 -15.20 17.57
N LEU A 596 2.08 -14.77 16.60
CA LEU A 596 2.11 -13.38 16.11
C LEU A 596 1.71 -12.38 17.20
N ALA A 597 0.75 -12.73 18.06
CA ALA A 597 0.40 -11.92 19.23
C ALA A 597 1.58 -11.75 20.19
N GLY A 598 2.32 -12.82 20.46
CA GLY A 598 3.54 -12.79 21.27
C GLY A 598 4.61 -11.86 20.68
N PHE A 599 4.75 -11.84 19.35
CA PHE A 599 5.67 -10.91 18.68
C PHE A 599 5.25 -9.45 18.90
N TYR A 600 3.99 -9.10 18.64
CA TYR A 600 3.52 -7.72 18.81
C TYR A 600 3.56 -7.21 20.26
N GLU A 601 3.31 -8.08 21.24
CA GLU A 601 3.41 -7.71 22.65
C GLU A 601 4.85 -7.41 23.08
N ALA A 602 5.82 -8.22 22.65
CA ALA A 602 7.22 -8.04 23.01
C ALA A 602 7.93 -6.94 22.20
N TRP A 603 7.43 -6.64 21.01
CA TRP A 603 8.11 -5.78 20.04
C TRP A 603 8.47 -4.38 20.55
N PRO A 604 7.58 -3.63 21.24
CA PRO A 604 7.93 -2.30 21.74
C PRO A 604 9.14 -2.30 22.69
N ALA A 605 9.24 -3.30 23.57
CA ALA A 605 10.38 -3.43 24.48
C ALA A 605 11.68 -3.78 23.74
N LEU A 606 11.61 -4.68 22.76
CA LEU A 606 12.73 -5.05 21.90
C LEU A 606 13.23 -3.86 21.07
N TRP A 607 12.32 -3.11 20.45
CA TRP A 607 12.66 -1.94 19.66
C TRP A 607 13.29 -0.83 20.50
N ASN A 608 12.73 -0.54 21.69
CA ASN A 608 13.31 0.45 22.61
C ASN A 608 14.72 0.05 23.05
N CYS A 609 14.90 -1.22 23.44
CA CYS A 609 16.22 -1.76 23.76
C CYS A 609 17.21 -1.60 22.59
N ALA A 610 16.75 -1.86 21.36
CA ALA A 610 17.58 -1.75 20.18
C ALA A 610 17.94 -0.28 19.84
N ARG A 611 16.97 0.63 19.96
CA ARG A 611 17.16 2.07 19.81
C ARG A 611 18.22 2.59 20.78
N ASP A 612 18.12 2.23 22.06
CA ASP A 612 19.01 2.71 23.11
C ASP A 612 20.45 2.18 22.93
N GLN A 613 20.60 0.99 22.31
CA GLN A 613 21.92 0.48 21.91
C GLN A 613 22.49 1.22 20.68
N GLY A 614 21.64 1.60 19.74
CA GLY A 614 22.02 2.38 18.57
C GLY A 614 23.06 1.66 17.70
N GLU A 615 24.07 2.38 17.23
CA GLU A 615 25.13 1.83 16.37
C GLU A 615 25.94 0.69 17.01
N ARG A 616 25.94 0.60 18.35
CA ARG A 616 26.63 -0.47 19.08
C ARG A 616 26.10 -1.86 18.71
N LEU A 617 24.86 -1.95 18.22
CA LEU A 617 24.33 -3.22 17.71
C LEU A 617 25.09 -3.71 16.48
N LEU A 618 25.42 -2.83 15.53
CA LEU A 618 26.14 -3.21 14.31
C LEU A 618 27.65 -3.38 14.54
N GLY A 619 28.21 -2.70 15.53
CA GLY A 619 29.64 -2.84 15.89
C GLY A 619 29.95 -4.05 16.78
N ALA A 620 28.93 -4.68 17.39
CA ALA A 620 29.08 -5.79 18.33
C ALA A 620 28.82 -7.17 17.71
N VAL A 621 28.54 -7.23 16.40
CA VAL A 621 28.23 -8.47 15.68
C VAL A 621 29.48 -9.12 15.12
#